data_AF-A0A846Y2Z1-F1
#
_entry.id   AF-A0A846Y2Z1-F1
#
_cell.length_a   1.000
_cell.length_b   1.000
_cell.length_c   1.000
_cell.angle_alpha   90.00
_cell.angle_beta   90.00
_cell.angle_gamma   90.00
#
_symmetry.space_group_name_H-M   'P 1'
#
loop_
_entity.id
_entity.type
_entity.pdbx_description
1 polymer ?
#
loop_
_entity_poly.entity_id
_entity_poly.type
_entity_poly.pdbx_seq_one_letter_code
_entity_poly.pdbx_strand_id
1 'polypeptide(L)' 'MKRLLIVVAAVIAAGSVFDYARTPGHLGVAVAAGVVGALWLAAKAVE' A
#
# COMPACT_ATOMS: atom_id res chain seq x y z
N MET A 1 -14.41 -13.84 -3.33
CA MET A 1 -13.29 -13.56 -4.26
C MET A 1 -12.89 -12.09 -4.28
N LYS A 2 -13.80 -11.12 -4.51
CA LYS A 2 -13.49 -9.68 -4.54
C LYS A 2 -12.71 -9.17 -3.32
N ARG A 3 -13.16 -9.45 -2.09
CA ARG A 3 -12.49 -9.01 -0.86
C ARG A 3 -11.07 -9.55 -0.73
N LEU A 4 -10.86 -10.84 -1.05
CA LEU A 4 -9.53 -11.46 -1.03
C LEU A 4 -8.57 -10.75 -2.00
N LEU A 5 -9.02 -10.41 -3.21
CA LEU A 5 -8.21 -9.66 -4.17
C LEU A 5 -7.83 -8.27 -3.64
N ILE A 6 -8.74 -7.60 -2.94
CA ILE A 6 -8.46 -6.30 -2.33
C ILE A 6 -7.44 -6.45 -1.18
N VAL A 7 -7.54 -7.49 -0.36
CA VAL A 7 -6.52 -7.79 0.67
C VAL A 7 -5.16 -8.01 0.03
N VAL A 8 -5.08 -8.82 -1.04
CA VAL A 8 -3.82 -9.07 -1.75
C VAL A 8 -3.25 -7.76 -2.32
N ALA A 9 -4.09 -6.92 -2.93
CA ALA A 9 -3.66 -5.62 -3.42
C ALA A 9 -3.15 -4.70 -2.30
N ALA A 10 -3.81 -4.67 -1.14
CA ALA A 10 -3.38 -3.89 0.02
C ALA A 10 -2.01 -4.36 0.54
N VAL A 11 -1.78 -5.68 0.61
CA VAL A 11 -0.49 -6.25 1.03
C VAL A 11 0.62 -5.92 0.04
N ILE A 12 0.37 -6.06 -1.27
CA ILE A 12 1.35 -5.71 -2.30
C ILE A 12 1.68 -4.22 -2.25
N ALA A 13 0.68 -3.36 -2.09
CA ALA A 13 0.88 -1.92 -1.96
C ALA A 13 1.74 -1.58 -0.73
N ALA A 14 1.39 -2.12 0.44
CA ALA A 14 2.14 -1.89 1.66
C ALA A 14 3.60 -2.38 1.56
N GLY A 15 3.82 -3.58 1.02
CA GLY A 15 5.15 -4.14 0.79
C GLY A 15 5.99 -3.29 -0.16
N SER A 16 5.42 -2.91 -1.30
CA SER A 16 6.10 -2.06 -2.30
C SER A 16 6.50 -0.70 -1.73
N VAL A 17 5.64 -0.10 -0.91
CA VAL A 17 5.90 1.20 -0.27
C VAL A 17 7.01 1.08 0.76
N PHE A 18 7.01 0.01 1.54
CA PHE A 18 8.04 -0.26 2.53
C PHE A 18 9.42 -0.48 1.88
N ASP A 19 9.47 -1.22 0.78
CA ASP A 19 10.71 -1.43 0.03
C ASP A 19 11.19 -0.12 -0.60
N TYR A 20 10.30 0.63 -1.24
CA TYR A 20 10.63 1.94 -1.82
C TYR A 20 11.14 2.92 -0.77
N ALA A 21 10.53 2.99 0.42
CA ALA A 21 10.95 3.88 1.50
C ALA A 21 12.36 3.59 2.04
N ARG A 22 12.92 2.41 1.76
CA ARG A 22 14.30 2.04 2.13
C ARG A 22 15.31 2.30 1.03
N THR A 23 14.87 2.69 -0.15
CA THR A 23 15.78 3.06 -1.23
C THR A 23 16.41 4.43 -0.96
N PRO A 24 17.71 4.61 -1.24
CA PRO A 24 18.34 5.92 -1.21
C PRO A 24 17.67 6.87 -2.21
N GLY A 25 17.36 8.10 -1.79
CA GLY A 25 16.72 9.10 -2.66
C GLY A 25 15.21 8.91 -2.87
N HIS A 26 14.54 8.08 -2.07
CA HIS A 26 13.08 7.98 -2.12
C HIS A 26 12.41 9.33 -1.86
N LEU A 27 11.30 9.57 -2.54
CA LEU A 27 10.50 10.78 -2.35
C LEU A 27 9.50 10.54 -1.21
N GLY A 28 9.63 11.29 -0.11
CA GLY A 28 8.75 11.16 1.06
C GLY A 28 7.25 11.30 0.71
N VAL A 29 6.92 12.15 -0.27
CA VAL A 29 5.54 12.31 -0.77
C VAL A 29 5.02 11.02 -1.43
N ALA A 30 5.86 10.31 -2.17
CA ALA A 30 5.47 9.05 -2.81
C ALA A 30 5.28 7.93 -1.77
N VAL A 31 6.11 7.90 -0.72
CA VAL A 31 5.92 6.99 0.42
C VAL A 31 4.59 7.28 1.12
N ALA A 32 4.31 8.55 1.44
CA ALA A 32 3.06 8.96 2.10
C ALA A 32 1.82 8.60 1.26
N ALA A 33 1.83 8.91 -0.03
CA ALA A 33 0.74 8.54 -0.95
C ALA A 33 0.53 7.02 -1.00
N GLY A 34 1.62 6.25 -1.03
CA GLY A 34 1.57 4.80 -1.01
C GLY A 34 0.99 4.23 0.29
N VAL A 35 1.37 4.75 1.46
CA VAL A 35 0.80 4.36 2.76
C VAL A 35 -0.70 4.65 2.78
N VAL A 36 -1.12 5.84 2.35
CA VAL A 36 -2.55 6.21 2.29
C VAL A 36 -3.31 5.27 1.36
N GLY A 37 -2.75 4.95 0.20
CA GLY A 37 -3.35 4.00 -0.75
C GLY A 37 -3.50 2.59 -0.18
N ALA A 38 -2.47 2.09 0.52
CA ALA A 38 -2.51 0.77 1.16
C ALA A 38 -3.58 0.72 2.27
N LEU A 39 -3.68 1.76 3.11
CA LEU A 39 -4.72 1.87 4.13
C LEU A 39 -6.13 1.95 3.54
N TRP A 40 -6.30 2.70 2.45
CA TRP A 40 -7.58 2.78 1.75
C TRP A 40 -8.01 1.43 1.19
N LEU A 41 -7.10 0.69 0.55
CA LEU A 41 -7.37 -0.68 0.09
C LEU A 41 -7.72 -1.61 1.25
N ALA A 42 -6.98 -1.53 2.36
CA ALA A 42 -7.29 -2.32 3.55
C ALA A 42 -8.69 -2.03 4.08
N ALA A 43 -9.10 -0.77 4.16
CA ALA A 43 -10.46 -0.40 4.55
C ALA A 43 -11.52 -0.99 3.60
N LYS A 44 -11.30 -0.91 2.29
CA LYS A 44 -12.19 -1.48 1.26
C LYS A 44 -12.26 -3.01 1.28
N ALA A 45 -11.29 -3.70 1.87
CA ALA A 45 -11.35 -5.14 2.04
C ALA A 45 -12.32 -5.57 3.16
N VAL A 46 -12.55 -4.69 4.14
CA VAL A 46 -13.34 -4.97 5.34
C VAL A 46 -14.80 -4.51 5.19
N GLU A 47 -15.05 -3.42 4.45
CA GLU A 47 -16.39 -2.99 4.02
C GLU A 47 -17.16 -4.10 3.29
#